data_AF-A0A9N9E4F8-F1
#
_entry.id   AF-A0A9N9E4F8-F1
#
_cell.length_a   1.000
_cell.length_b   1.000
_cell.length_c   1.000
_cell.angle_alpha   90.00
_cell.angle_beta   90.00
_cell.angle_gamma   90.00
#
_symmetry.space_group_name_H-M   'P 1'
#
loop_
_entity.id
_entity.type
_entity.pdbx_description
1 polymer ?
#
loop_
_entity_poly.entity_id
_entity_poly.type
_entity_poly.pdbx_seq_one_letter_code
_entity_poly.pdbx_strand_id
1 'polypeptide(L)'
;VDNPHGSFASVKKNVEVQAYIDGHDYFQAIEKAINEANKEILIMGWWLSPELYLLRPCDKDDEDLRLHSILKKKAEDGIKIFIILHQEQPEYFKIESQHSEDMLRHDNIFGNIE
;
A
#
# COMPACT_ATOMS: atom_id res chain seq x y z
N VAL A 1 -9.25 -17.32 25.73
CA VAL A 1 -7.99 -16.75 26.25
C VAL A 1 -8.13 -15.26 26.09
N ASP A 2 -8.29 -14.53 27.18
CA ASP A 2 -8.46 -13.08 27.12
C ASP A 2 -7.10 -12.43 26.87
N ASN A 3 -6.95 -11.76 25.74
CA ASN A 3 -5.74 -11.01 25.45
C ASN A 3 -5.75 -9.68 26.25
N PRO A 4 -4.59 -9.08 26.53
CA PRO A 4 -4.51 -7.78 27.18
C PRO A 4 -5.38 -6.71 26.48
N HIS A 5 -6.00 -5.85 27.27
CA HIS A 5 -6.86 -4.74 26.80
C HIS A 5 -8.07 -5.18 25.93
N GLY A 6 -8.47 -6.46 25.97
CA GLY A 6 -9.56 -6.98 25.14
C GLY A 6 -9.22 -7.11 23.66
N SER A 7 -7.92 -7.13 23.31
CA SER A 7 -7.45 -7.23 21.92
C SER A 7 -7.87 -8.55 21.25
N PHE A 8 -8.11 -8.53 19.93
CA PHE A 8 -8.27 -9.75 19.14
C PHE A 8 -6.94 -10.52 19.01
N ALA A 9 -5.80 -9.83 19.10
CA ALA A 9 -4.46 -10.38 18.90
C ALA A 9 -3.75 -10.69 20.22
N SER A 10 -3.00 -11.79 20.26
CA SER A 10 -2.18 -12.19 21.40
C SER A 10 -0.81 -11.51 21.43
N VAL A 11 -0.22 -11.37 22.62
CA VAL A 11 1.11 -10.79 22.80
C VAL A 11 2.17 -11.64 22.10
N LYS A 12 2.95 -11.01 21.21
CA LYS A 12 4.11 -11.61 20.57
C LYS A 12 5.39 -11.11 21.25
N LYS A 13 6.24 -12.05 21.67
CA LYS A 13 7.55 -11.75 22.29
C LYS A 13 8.64 -11.89 21.24
N ASN A 14 9.77 -11.21 21.45
CA ASN A 14 10.95 -11.26 20.57
C ASN A 14 10.63 -10.81 19.14
N VAL A 15 9.82 -9.76 18.99
CA VAL A 15 9.51 -9.14 17.71
C VAL A 15 10.45 -7.96 17.49
N GLU A 16 11.07 -7.91 16.32
CA GLU A 16 11.84 -6.75 15.89
C GLU A 16 10.87 -5.64 15.46
N VAL A 17 11.10 -4.42 15.95
CA VAL A 17 10.27 -3.26 15.65
C VAL A 17 11.18 -2.15 15.17
N GLN A 18 10.88 -1.62 13.98
CA GLN A 18 11.52 -0.44 13.44
C GLN A 18 10.54 0.72 13.48
N ALA A 19 10.93 1.81 14.15
CA ALA A 19 10.16 3.05 14.19
C ALA A 19 10.71 4.02 13.14
N TYR A 20 9.80 4.75 12.50
CA TYR A 20 10.13 5.76 11.50
C TYR A 20 9.61 7.12 11.98
N ILE A 21 10.43 8.15 11.79
CA ILE A 21 10.02 9.55 11.96
C ILE A 21 9.81 10.10 10.56
N ASP A 22 8.66 10.71 10.32
CA ASP A 22 8.22 11.22 9.02
C ASP A 22 8.12 10.13 7.92
N GLY A 23 8.02 10.58 6.66
CA GLY A 23 7.74 9.70 5.52
C GLY A 23 8.96 9.19 4.76
N HIS A 24 10.15 9.81 4.90
CA HIS A 24 11.30 9.47 4.04
C HIS A 24 11.73 8.00 4.22
N ASP A 25 12.10 7.63 5.45
CA ASP A 25 12.56 6.28 5.75
C ASP A 25 11.40 5.26 5.71
N TYR A 26 10.18 5.70 6.05
CA TYR A 26 8.98 4.86 6.00
C TYR A 26 8.64 4.43 4.57
N PHE A 27 8.65 5.37 3.62
CA PHE A 27 8.38 5.04 2.21
C PHE A 27 9.51 4.23 1.57
N GLN A 28 10.77 4.44 1.98
CA GLN A 28 11.88 3.56 1.59
C GLN A 28 11.67 2.13 2.06
N ALA A 29 11.22 1.94 3.30
CA ALA A 29 10.93 0.61 3.83
C ALA A 29 9.74 -0.06 3.12
N ILE A 30 8.70 0.70 2.78
CA ILE A 30 7.57 0.21 1.98
C ILE A 30 8.03 -0.25 0.60
N GLU A 31 8.82 0.56 -0.10
CA GLU A 31 9.33 0.24 -1.43
C GLU A 31 10.10 -1.09 -1.42
N LYS A 32 11.02 -1.23 -0.46
CA LYS A 32 11.76 -2.47 -0.25
C LYS A 32 10.84 -3.66 0.01
N ALA A 33 9.86 -3.51 0.90
CA ALA A 33 8.93 -4.58 1.24
C ALA A 33 8.06 -5.03 0.05
N ILE A 34 7.64 -4.09 -0.81
CA ILE A 34 6.89 -4.41 -2.04
C ILE A 34 7.75 -5.21 -3.01
N ASN A 35 9.00 -4.79 -3.23
CA ASN A 35 9.91 -5.49 -4.14
C ASN A 35 10.25 -6.90 -3.67
N GLU A 36 10.46 -7.09 -2.36
CA GLU A 36 10.77 -8.39 -1.73
C GLU A 36 9.55 -9.32 -1.61
N ALA A 37 8.32 -8.83 -1.85
CA ALA A 37 7.11 -9.63 -1.75
C ALA A 37 7.11 -10.80 -2.75
N ASN A 38 6.80 -12.01 -2.24
CA ASN A 38 6.83 -13.26 -3.00
C ASN A 38 5.50 -14.03 -3.00
N LYS A 39 4.48 -13.54 -2.28
CA LYS A 39 3.18 -14.21 -2.14
C LYS A 39 2.01 -13.27 -2.39
N GLU A 40 1.84 -12.28 -1.53
CA GLU A 40 0.73 -11.33 -1.59
C GLU A 40 1.11 -9.99 -0.97
N ILE A 41 0.44 -8.93 -1.40
CA ILE A 41 0.57 -7.57 -0.85
C ILE A 41 -0.82 -7.12 -0.40
N LEU A 42 -0.95 -6.67 0.84
CA LEU A 42 -2.20 -6.18 1.41
C LEU A 42 -2.06 -4.69 1.73
N ILE A 43 -2.92 -3.85 1.14
CA ILE A 43 -2.92 -2.40 1.32
C ILE A 43 -4.29 -1.98 1.86
N MET A 44 -4.29 -1.18 2.91
CA MET A 44 -5.48 -0.51 3.40
C MET A 44 -5.17 0.97 3.58
N GLY A 45 -5.99 1.85 3.01
CA GLY A 45 -5.76 3.28 3.03
C GLY A 45 -7.04 4.08 3.19
N TRP A 46 -6.95 5.18 3.95
CA TRP A 46 -7.99 6.21 3.90
C TRP A 46 -7.91 6.99 2.59
N TRP A 47 -6.71 7.30 2.12
CA TRP A 47 -6.43 7.90 0.82
C TRP A 47 -5.14 7.29 0.26
N LEU A 48 -5.16 6.90 -1.00
CA LEU A 48 -4.01 6.36 -1.73
C LEU A 48 -3.80 7.22 -2.97
N SER A 49 -2.56 7.60 -3.26
CA SER A 49 -2.21 8.30 -4.51
C SER A 49 -1.31 7.40 -5.35
N PRO A 50 -1.83 6.73 -6.39
CA PRO A 50 -1.06 5.78 -7.20
C PRO A 50 0.19 6.38 -7.87
N GLU A 51 0.22 7.70 -8.07
CA GLU A 51 1.30 8.44 -8.71
C GLU A 51 2.43 8.83 -7.74
N LEU A 52 2.27 8.53 -6.44
CA LEU A 52 3.25 8.89 -5.43
C LEU A 52 4.59 8.17 -5.66
N TYR A 53 5.68 8.92 -5.62
CA TYR A 53 7.03 8.37 -5.53
C TYR A 53 7.34 7.96 -4.09
N LEU A 54 7.72 6.69 -3.91
CA LEU A 54 8.17 6.15 -2.62
C LEU A 54 9.60 6.60 -2.28
N LEU A 55 10.47 6.71 -3.29
CA LEU A 55 11.87 7.13 -3.15
C LEU A 55 12.07 8.55 -3.66
N ARG A 56 12.86 9.36 -2.94
CA ARG A 56 13.21 10.75 -3.31
C ARG A 56 14.68 11.04 -2.98
N PRO A 57 15.41 11.84 -3.77
CA PRO A 57 14.96 12.45 -5.03
C PRO A 57 14.81 11.40 -6.13
N CYS A 58 13.81 11.57 -6.97
CA CYS A 58 13.64 10.82 -8.21
C CYS A 58 13.93 11.78 -9.37
N ASP A 59 14.63 11.32 -10.41
CA ASP A 59 14.65 12.05 -11.67
C ASP A 59 13.19 12.19 -12.12
N LYS A 60 12.78 13.42 -12.45
CA LYS A 60 11.36 13.83 -12.53
C LYS A 60 10.50 13.04 -13.53
N ASP A 61 11.13 12.19 -14.35
CA ASP A 61 10.53 11.48 -15.45
C ASP A 61 10.62 9.95 -15.31
N ASP A 62 11.07 9.42 -14.17
CA ASP A 62 11.11 7.96 -13.96
C ASP A 62 9.74 7.43 -13.47
N GLU A 63 8.83 7.21 -14.42
CA GLU A 63 7.50 6.64 -14.17
C GLU A 63 7.56 5.26 -13.46
N ASP A 64 8.68 4.53 -13.59
CA ASP A 64 8.81 3.19 -13.00
C ASP A 64 8.94 3.20 -11.48
N LEU A 65 9.26 4.36 -10.89
CA LEU A 65 9.42 4.53 -9.44
C LEU A 65 8.12 4.97 -8.74
N ARG A 66 7.03 5.17 -9.49
CA ARG A 66 5.72 5.48 -8.91
C ARG A 66 5.08 4.22 -8.34
N LEU A 67 4.31 4.41 -7.27
CA LEU A 67 3.65 3.31 -6.57
C LEU A 67 2.85 2.39 -7.50
N HIS A 68 2.05 2.95 -8.42
CA HIS A 68 1.27 2.16 -9.35
C HIS A 68 2.13 1.29 -10.27
N SER A 69 3.26 1.82 -10.77
CA SER A 69 4.19 1.08 -11.63
C SER A 69 4.84 -0.08 -10.88
N ILE A 70 5.29 0.17 -9.66
CA ILE A 70 5.91 -0.86 -8.80
C ILE A 70 4.88 -1.98 -8.50
N LEU A 71 3.65 -1.61 -8.11
CA LEU A 71 2.60 -2.60 -7.83
C LEU A 71 2.21 -3.39 -9.08
N LYS A 72 2.10 -2.75 -10.25
CA LYS A 72 1.80 -3.44 -11.51
C LYS A 72 2.90 -4.42 -11.90
N LYS A 73 4.17 -4.05 -11.78
CA LYS A 73 5.31 -4.98 -12.00
C LYS A 73 5.22 -6.22 -11.10
N LYS A 74 4.91 -6.04 -9.81
CA LYS A 74 4.70 -7.18 -8.91
C LYS A 74 3.47 -8.01 -9.30
N ALA A 75 2.42 -7.38 -9.79
CA ALA A 75 1.22 -8.07 -10.25
C ALA A 75 1.48 -8.87 -11.55
N GLU A 76 2.34 -8.37 -12.44
CA GLU A 76 2.85 -9.07 -13.63
C GLU A 76 3.71 -10.29 -13.26
N ASP A 77 4.49 -10.19 -12.17
CA ASP A 77 5.23 -11.33 -11.57
C ASP A 77 4.32 -12.39 -10.95
N GLY A 78 2.99 -12.19 -10.97
CA GLY A 78 1.99 -13.11 -10.42
C GLY A 78 1.67 -12.90 -8.93
N ILE A 79 2.19 -11.84 -8.31
CA ILE A 79 1.85 -11.50 -6.92
C ILE A 79 0.43 -10.95 -6.85
N LYS A 80 -0.37 -11.50 -5.94
CA LYS A 80 -1.74 -11.02 -5.69
C LYS A 80 -1.71 -9.81 -4.78
N ILE A 81 -2.36 -8.73 -5.18
CA ILE A 81 -2.39 -7.47 -4.44
C ILE A 81 -3.84 -7.18 -4.08
N PHE A 82 -4.13 -6.98 -2.80
CA PHE A 82 -5.46 -6.67 -2.31
C PHE A 82 -5.45 -5.28 -1.69
N ILE A 83 -6.34 -4.41 -2.16
CA ILE A 83 -6.38 -2.99 -1.78
C ILE A 83 -7.79 -2.65 -1.30
N ILE A 84 -7.89 -2.18 -0.05
CA ILE A 84 -9.12 -1.65 0.53
C ILE A 84 -8.96 -0.14 0.73
N LEU A 85 -9.80 0.63 0.05
CA LEU A 85 -9.82 2.10 0.18
C LEU A 85 -11.10 2.57 0.84
N HIS A 86 -11.00 3.65 1.62
CA HIS A 86 -12.20 4.34 2.08
C HIS A 86 -12.94 4.93 0.87
N GLN A 87 -14.21 4.54 0.70
CA GLN A 87 -15.10 5.17 -0.25
C GLN A 87 -15.65 6.47 0.35
N GLU A 88 -15.24 7.60 -0.23
CA GLU A 88 -15.62 8.91 0.27
C GLU A 88 -17.05 9.31 -0.09
N GLN A 89 -17.54 10.36 0.59
CA GLN A 89 -18.63 11.20 0.12
C GLN A 89 -18.02 12.36 -0.70
N PRO A 90 -18.12 12.36 -2.04
CA PRO A 90 -17.39 13.30 -2.91
C PRO A 90 -17.74 14.77 -2.67
N GLU A 91 -18.87 15.06 -2.02
CA GLU A 91 -19.28 16.41 -1.63
C GLU A 91 -18.36 16.99 -0.55
N TYR A 92 -17.78 16.14 0.30
CA TYR A 92 -17.00 16.55 1.48
C TYR A 92 -15.50 16.26 1.34
N PHE A 93 -15.13 15.19 0.64
CA PHE A 93 -13.74 14.77 0.49
C PHE A 93 -13.39 14.56 -0.99
N LYS A 94 -12.19 15.00 -1.38
CA LYS A 94 -11.65 14.91 -2.74
C LYS A 94 -10.45 13.98 -2.80
N ILE A 95 -10.60 12.81 -2.18
CA ILE A 95 -9.55 11.78 -2.16
C ILE A 95 -9.57 10.90 -3.42
N GLU A 96 -10.69 10.90 -4.15
CA GLU A 96 -10.86 10.26 -5.46
C GLU A 96 -10.49 8.77 -5.43
N SER A 97 -11.15 8.00 -4.56
CA SER A 97 -10.89 6.56 -4.43
C SER A 97 -11.06 5.82 -5.77
N GLN A 98 -12.04 6.25 -6.58
CA GLN A 98 -12.29 5.69 -7.91
C GLN A 98 -11.10 5.87 -8.87
N HIS A 99 -10.48 7.06 -8.87
CA HIS A 99 -9.29 7.32 -9.68
C HIS A 99 -8.14 6.36 -9.29
N SER A 100 -7.99 6.12 -7.98
CA SER A 100 -7.00 5.19 -7.46
C SER A 100 -7.24 3.75 -7.91
N GLU A 101 -8.50 3.30 -7.86
CA GLU A 101 -8.90 1.97 -8.31
C GLU A 101 -8.69 1.80 -9.83
N ASP A 102 -9.05 2.79 -10.63
CA ASP A 102 -8.90 2.77 -12.09
C ASP A 102 -7.42 2.71 -12.49
N MET A 103 -6.57 3.51 -11.85
CA MET A 103 -5.12 3.53 -12.09
C MET A 103 -4.44 2.21 -11.72
N LEU A 104 -4.95 1.51 -10.70
CA LEU A 104 -4.40 0.26 -10.17
C LEU A 104 -5.04 -1.00 -10.78
N ARG A 105 -5.93 -0.86 -11.77
CA ARG A 105 -6.60 -1.99 -12.42
C ARG A 105 -5.59 -2.94 -13.07
N HIS A 106 -5.63 -4.21 -12.68
CA HIS A 106 -4.86 -5.32 -13.22
C HIS A 106 -5.47 -6.65 -12.76
N ASP A 107 -5.32 -7.75 -13.51
CA ASP A 107 -5.95 -9.06 -13.21
C ASP A 107 -5.53 -9.65 -11.84
N ASN A 108 -4.35 -9.26 -11.35
CA ASN A 108 -3.81 -9.65 -10.04
C ASN A 108 -3.92 -8.55 -8.97
N ILE A 109 -4.61 -7.44 -9.25
CA ILE A 109 -4.88 -6.37 -8.27
C ILE A 109 -6.39 -6.34 -8.00
N PHE A 110 -6.76 -6.64 -6.76
CA PHE A 110 -8.13 -6.75 -6.28
C PHE A 110 -8.45 -5.54 -5.40
N GLY A 111 -9.40 -4.70 -5.81
CA GLY A 111 -9.84 -3.52 -5.07
C GLY A 111 -10.97 -3.81 -4.07
N ASN A 112 -11.66 -2.75 -3.65
CA ASN A 112 -12.92 -2.87 -2.93
C ASN A 112 -13.89 -3.72 -3.76
N ILE A 113 -14.22 -4.87 -3.21
CA ILE A 113 -14.91 -5.99 -3.87
C ILE A 113 -16.23 -5.51 -4.49
N GLU A 114 -16.42 -5.75 -5.79
CA GLU A 114 -17.67 -6.32 -6.33
C GLU A 114 -17.49 -7.83 -6.55
#